data_AF-A0A924GDH2-F1
#
_entry.id   AF-A0A924GDH2-F1
#
_cell.length_a   1.000
_cell.length_b   1.000
_cell.length_c   1.000
_cell.angle_alpha   90.00
_cell.angle_beta   90.00
_cell.angle_gamma   90.00
#
_symmetry.space_group_name_H-M   'P 1'
#
loop_
_entity.id
_entity.type
_entity.pdbx_description
1 polymer ?
#
loop_
_entity_poly.entity_id
_entity_poly.type
_entity_poly.pdbx_seq_one_letter_code
_entity_poly.pdbx_strand_id
1 'polypeptide(L)'
;MAITVKQLLRRHGAFVSGVTGIFIVVVLVAQGMVQSGAVYLNIIAIAPTDVYILTFGYALVQAIPFGIGFFLSLWLVAPIAEELRVGHVITRAILATGIASTLVFIVMAVIAVVDSFSAGGAIFGNSFPVPGFDGSGAGQGILGALSGGIITFVMQLPLGVLAGILLWIWRRDHPPKRPLEGIIDL
;
A
#
# COMPACT_ATOMS: atom_id res chain seq x y z
N MET A 1 0.03 16.70 26.20
CA MET A 1 0.41 15.48 26.95
C MET A 1 1.27 14.62 26.03
N ALA A 2 2.54 14.39 26.36
CA ALA A 2 3.42 13.57 25.52
C ALA A 2 3.07 12.09 25.70
N ILE A 3 2.37 11.51 24.72
CA ILE A 3 2.06 10.08 24.69
C ILE A 3 3.40 9.35 24.56
N THR A 4 3.77 8.56 25.57
CA THR A 4 5.03 7.82 25.54
C THR A 4 4.91 6.69 24.50
N VAL A 5 5.93 6.44 23.68
CA VAL A 5 5.93 5.39 22.64
C VAL A 5 5.51 4.01 23.19
N LYS A 6 5.84 3.72 24.46
CA LYS A 6 5.37 2.52 25.19
C LYS A 6 3.84 2.47 25.41
N GLN A 7 3.18 3.60 25.60
CA GLN A 7 1.71 3.69 25.71
C GLN A 7 1.05 3.53 24.34
N LEU A 8 1.69 4.04 23.28
CA LEU A 8 1.24 3.93 21.90
C LEU A 8 1.32 2.47 21.38
N LEU A 9 2.41 1.77 21.70
CA LEU A 9 2.58 0.33 21.43
C LEU A 9 1.70 -0.58 22.31
N ARG A 10 1.32 -0.13 23.52
CA ARG A 10 0.38 -0.85 24.40
C ARG A 10 -1.10 -0.66 24.00
N ARG A 11 -1.43 0.17 23.00
CA ARG A 11 -2.77 0.15 22.40
C ARG A 11 -2.97 -1.21 21.72
N HIS A 12 -3.81 -2.05 22.31
CA HIS A 12 -4.09 -3.44 21.96
C HIS A 12 -4.65 -3.69 20.53
N GLY A 13 -4.64 -2.68 19.66
CA GLY A 13 -5.00 -2.82 18.25
C GLY A 13 -3.83 -3.12 17.30
N ALA A 14 -2.58 -2.83 17.71
CA ALA A 14 -1.40 -2.89 16.83
C ALA A 14 -1.10 -4.30 16.30
N PHE A 15 -1.27 -5.32 17.13
CA PHE A 15 -1.00 -6.70 16.71
C PHE A 15 -1.97 -7.17 15.64
N VAL A 16 -3.27 -6.96 15.87
CA VAL A 16 -4.33 -7.38 14.94
C VAL A 16 -4.26 -6.61 13.64
N SER A 17 -4.06 -5.28 13.69
CA SER A 17 -3.84 -4.50 12.47
C SER A 17 -2.56 -4.92 11.74
N GLY A 18 -1.51 -5.29 12.48
CA GLY A 18 -0.26 -5.79 11.93
C GLY A 18 -0.45 -7.10 11.17
N VAL A 19 -1.17 -8.06 11.75
CA VAL A 19 -1.51 -9.33 11.09
C VAL A 19 -2.34 -9.08 9.83
N THR A 20 -3.33 -8.18 9.88
CA THR A 20 -4.12 -7.81 8.69
C THR A 20 -3.27 -7.15 7.60
N GLY A 21 -2.36 -6.25 7.98
CA GLY A 21 -1.41 -5.64 7.04
C GLY A 21 -0.51 -6.68 6.37
N ILE A 22 0.05 -7.62 7.14
CA ILE A 22 0.86 -8.73 6.62
C ILE A 22 0.04 -9.60 5.67
N PHE A 23 -1.19 -9.95 6.05
CA PHE A 23 -2.06 -10.76 5.20
C PHE A 23 -2.33 -10.10 3.85
N ILE A 24 -2.56 -8.79 3.83
CA ILE A 24 -2.70 -8.02 2.59
C ILE A 24 -1.43 -8.09 1.75
N VAL A 25 -0.24 -7.91 2.35
CA VAL A 25 1.03 -8.03 1.61
C VAL A 25 1.14 -9.42 0.96
N VAL A 26 0.85 -10.48 1.70
CA VAL A 26 0.89 -11.86 1.19
C VAL A 26 -0.08 -12.05 0.03
N VAL A 27 -1.31 -11.55 0.14
CA VAL A 27 -2.32 -11.63 -0.92
C VAL A 27 -1.89 -10.85 -2.15
N LEU A 28 -1.35 -9.64 -2.00
CA LEU A 28 -0.87 -8.82 -3.11
C LEU A 28 0.30 -9.47 -3.85
N VAL A 29 1.25 -10.03 -3.11
CA VAL A 29 2.38 -10.79 -3.69
C VAL A 29 1.86 -12.02 -4.43
N ALA A 30 0.95 -12.78 -3.83
CA ALA A 30 0.35 -13.95 -4.47
C ALA A 30 -0.42 -13.57 -5.74
N GLN A 31 -1.20 -12.48 -5.73
CA GLN A 31 -1.87 -11.96 -6.91
C GLN A 31 -0.88 -11.59 -8.01
N GLY A 32 0.21 -10.89 -7.66
CA GLY A 32 1.29 -10.55 -8.60
C GLY A 32 1.91 -11.80 -9.22
N MET A 33 2.19 -12.83 -8.42
CA MET A 33 2.74 -14.10 -8.91
C MET A 33 1.77 -14.84 -9.84
N VAL A 34 0.47 -14.88 -9.50
CA VAL A 34 -0.55 -15.53 -10.33
C VAL A 34 -0.73 -14.80 -11.66
N GLN A 35 -0.80 -13.47 -11.66
CA GLN A 35 -0.88 -12.67 -12.87
C GLN A 35 0.36 -12.88 -13.76
N SER A 36 1.55 -12.93 -13.15
CA SER A 36 2.78 -13.24 -13.86
C SER A 36 2.70 -14.62 -14.52
N GLY A 37 2.33 -15.64 -13.76
CA GLY A 37 2.17 -17.01 -14.25
C GLY A 37 1.17 -17.12 -15.41
N ALA A 38 0.05 -16.39 -15.33
CA ALA A 38 -0.94 -16.34 -16.40
C ALA A 38 -0.39 -15.69 -17.69
N VAL A 39 0.38 -14.61 -17.57
CA VAL A 39 1.05 -13.98 -18.71
C VAL A 39 2.07 -14.93 -19.34
N TYR A 40 2.83 -15.68 -18.55
CA TYR A 40 3.78 -16.68 -19.08
C TYR A 40 3.11 -17.83 -19.82
N LEU A 41 1.99 -18.34 -19.32
CA LEU A 41 1.21 -19.36 -20.03
C LEU A 41 0.68 -18.85 -21.37
N ASN A 42 0.51 -17.53 -21.50
CA ASN A 42 0.05 -16.88 -22.73
C ASN A 42 1.19 -16.60 -23.73
N ILE A 43 2.42 -16.35 -23.25
CA ILE A 43 3.58 -15.97 -24.08
C ILE A 43 4.60 -17.12 -24.15
N ILE A 44 4.49 -17.97 -25.17
CA ILE A 44 5.44 -19.04 -25.48
C ILE A 44 6.71 -18.44 -26.14
N ALA A 45 7.51 -17.57 -25.48
CA ALA A 45 8.71 -17.02 -26.14
C ALA A 45 9.75 -16.22 -25.30
N ILE A 46 9.68 -16.12 -23.96
CA ILE A 46 10.62 -15.24 -23.21
C ILE A 46 11.44 -16.02 -22.19
N ALA A 47 12.74 -15.73 -22.11
CA ALA A 47 13.69 -16.35 -21.20
C ALA A 47 13.20 -16.25 -19.73
N PRO A 48 13.14 -17.38 -18.99
CA PRO A 48 12.38 -17.48 -17.75
C PRO A 48 13.05 -16.89 -16.51
N THR A 49 14.27 -16.37 -16.55
CA THR A 49 14.96 -15.90 -15.32
C THR A 49 14.83 -14.40 -15.09
N ASP A 50 15.02 -13.57 -16.12
CA ASP A 50 15.03 -12.10 -15.96
C ASP A 50 13.65 -11.53 -15.65
N VAL A 51 12.61 -12.15 -16.22
CA VAL A 51 11.23 -11.70 -16.05
C VAL A 51 10.72 -12.04 -14.63
N TYR A 52 11.11 -13.16 -14.02
CA TYR A 52 10.70 -13.49 -12.64
C TYR A 52 11.29 -12.51 -11.61
N ILE A 53 12.56 -12.11 -11.77
CA ILE A 53 13.22 -11.16 -10.87
C ILE A 53 12.55 -9.79 -10.97
N LEU A 54 12.29 -9.32 -12.20
CA LEU A 54 11.61 -8.04 -12.44
C LEU A 54 10.18 -8.03 -11.90
N THR A 55 9.40 -9.10 -12.12
CA THR A 55 7.99 -9.10 -11.69
C THR A 55 7.83 -9.32 -10.18
N PHE A 56 8.66 -10.16 -9.57
CA PHE A 56 8.63 -10.35 -8.12
C PHE A 56 9.12 -9.09 -7.38
N GLY A 57 10.19 -8.47 -7.87
CA GLY A 57 10.68 -7.20 -7.36
C GLY A 57 9.61 -6.11 -7.42
N TYR A 58 8.94 -5.97 -8.57
CA TYR A 58 7.86 -4.99 -8.74
C TYR A 58 6.66 -5.26 -7.82
N ALA A 59 6.24 -6.52 -7.70
CA ALA A 59 5.15 -6.91 -6.81
C ALA A 59 5.44 -6.58 -5.34
N LEU A 60 6.68 -6.80 -4.87
CA LEU A 60 7.09 -6.43 -3.52
C LEU A 60 7.15 -4.92 -3.31
N VAL A 61 7.67 -4.18 -4.29
CA VAL A 61 7.75 -2.71 -4.26
C VAL A 61 6.36 -2.08 -4.16
N GLN A 62 5.33 -2.70 -4.71
CA GLN A 62 3.95 -2.24 -4.56
C GLN A 62 3.28 -2.76 -3.28
N ALA A 63 3.46 -4.04 -2.96
CA ALA A 63 2.77 -4.70 -1.85
C ALA A 63 3.22 -4.20 -0.48
N ILE A 64 4.53 -3.99 -0.29
CA ILE A 64 5.09 -3.60 1.01
C ILE A 64 4.59 -2.20 1.44
N PRO A 65 4.72 -1.13 0.63
CA PRO A 65 4.21 0.17 1.00
C PRO A 65 2.69 0.16 1.21
N PHE A 66 1.95 -0.58 0.38
CA PHE A 66 0.51 -0.71 0.57
C PHE A 66 0.17 -1.33 1.94
N GLY A 67 0.79 -2.46 2.27
CA GLY A 67 0.56 -3.14 3.55
C GLY A 67 0.94 -2.29 4.75
N ILE A 68 2.05 -1.55 4.67
CA ILE A 68 2.48 -0.62 5.72
C ILE A 68 1.47 0.51 5.88
N GLY A 69 1.04 1.15 4.78
CA GLY A 69 0.08 2.25 4.84
C GLY A 69 -1.28 1.78 5.37
N PHE A 70 -1.73 0.60 4.96
CA PHE A 70 -2.97 0.00 5.45
C PHE A 70 -2.86 -0.33 6.94
N PHE A 71 -1.77 -0.96 7.38
CA PHE A 71 -1.49 -1.21 8.79
C PHE A 71 -1.52 0.07 9.63
N LEU A 72 -0.75 1.09 9.22
CA LEU A 72 -0.65 2.36 9.95
C LEU A 72 -2.01 3.07 10.01
N SER A 73 -2.81 3.01 8.94
CA SER A 73 -4.14 3.62 8.92
C SER A 73 -5.12 2.94 9.89
N LEU A 74 -5.11 1.60 9.96
CA LEU A 74 -5.93 0.85 10.91
C LEU A 74 -5.42 0.95 12.36
N TRP A 75 -4.13 1.23 12.55
CA TRP A 75 -3.55 1.37 13.88
C TRP A 75 -3.71 2.79 14.45
N LEU A 76 -3.42 3.82 13.67
CA LEU A 76 -3.35 5.21 14.13
C LEU A 76 -4.60 6.01 13.78
N VAL A 77 -5.05 5.93 12.52
CA VAL A 77 -6.05 6.86 11.99
C VAL A 77 -7.45 6.41 12.36
N ALA A 78 -7.81 5.17 12.03
CA ALA A 78 -9.17 4.67 12.09
C ALA A 78 -9.24 3.23 12.60
N PRO A 79 -8.89 2.96 13.88
CA PRO A 79 -9.03 1.63 14.45
C PRO A 79 -10.47 1.17 14.40
N ILE A 80 -10.67 -0.07 13.97
CA ILE A 80 -12.00 -0.68 13.84
C ILE A 80 -12.40 -1.24 15.21
N ALA A 81 -13.19 -0.50 15.99
CA ALA A 81 -13.76 -1.01 17.23
C ALA A 81 -15.01 -1.87 16.97
N GLU A 82 -15.43 -2.66 17.96
CA GLU A 82 -16.51 -3.65 17.82
C GLU A 82 -17.90 -3.06 17.81
N GLU A 83 -18.06 -1.91 18.47
CA GLU A 83 -19.33 -1.21 18.62
C GLU A 83 -19.75 -0.47 17.35
N LEU A 84 -18.86 -0.40 16.34
CA LEU A 84 -19.14 0.27 15.08
C LEU A 84 -20.07 -0.57 14.20
N ARG A 85 -21.09 0.09 13.65
CA ARG A 85 -21.97 -0.46 12.62
C ARG A 85 -21.17 -0.76 11.35
N VAL A 86 -21.58 -1.77 10.59
CA VAL A 86 -20.93 -2.19 9.32
C VAL A 86 -20.63 -1.01 8.39
N GLY A 87 -21.54 -0.03 8.30
CA GLY A 87 -21.32 1.17 7.48
C GLY A 87 -20.07 1.98 7.87
N HIS A 88 -19.77 2.10 9.17
CA HIS A 88 -18.56 2.80 9.62
C HIS A 88 -17.29 1.97 9.41
N VAL A 89 -17.40 0.63 9.46
CA VAL A 89 -16.27 -0.26 9.15
C VAL A 89 -15.86 -0.08 7.70
N ILE A 90 -16.84 -0.03 6.78
CA ILE A 90 -16.60 0.16 5.36
C ILE A 90 -15.93 1.51 5.10
N THR A 91 -16.43 2.62 5.67
CA THR A 91 -15.83 3.94 5.44
C THR A 91 -14.41 4.03 5.99
N ARG A 92 -14.13 3.45 7.17
CA ARG A 92 -12.77 3.36 7.72
C ARG A 92 -11.85 2.51 6.86
N ALA A 93 -12.34 1.40 6.31
CA ALA A 93 -11.58 0.53 5.41
C ALA A 93 -11.27 1.20 4.06
N ILE A 94 -12.21 1.97 3.51
CA ILE A 94 -11.98 2.77 2.30
C ILE A 94 -10.91 3.83 2.57
N LEU A 95 -10.98 4.53 3.69
CA LEU A 95 -9.99 5.53 4.09
C LEU A 95 -8.60 4.90 4.29
N ALA A 96 -8.55 3.74 4.94
CA ALA A 96 -7.33 2.96 5.09
C ALA A 96 -6.70 2.57 3.74
N THR A 97 -7.53 2.13 2.80
CA THR A 97 -7.11 1.78 1.45
C THR A 97 -6.61 3.00 0.67
N GLY A 98 -7.24 4.16 0.87
CA GLY A 98 -6.80 5.44 0.30
C GLY A 98 -5.41 5.83 0.78
N ILE A 99 -5.18 5.78 2.10
CA ILE A 99 -3.86 6.08 2.69
C ILE A 99 -2.80 5.10 2.20
N ALA A 100 -3.11 3.81 2.15
CA ALA A 100 -2.23 2.77 1.63
C ALA A 100 -1.82 3.04 0.16
N SER A 101 -2.77 3.41 -0.68
CA SER A 101 -2.55 3.69 -2.09
C SER A 101 -1.74 4.97 -2.32
N THR A 102 -1.96 6.00 -1.48
CA THR A 102 -1.13 7.21 -1.48
C THR A 102 0.32 6.88 -1.12
N LEU A 103 0.55 5.98 -0.16
CA LEU A 103 1.91 5.57 0.19
C LEU A 103 2.61 4.82 -0.96
N VAL A 104 1.88 3.96 -1.69
CA VAL A 104 2.38 3.34 -2.91
C VAL A 104 2.76 4.40 -3.95
N PHE A 105 1.88 5.38 -4.19
CA PHE A 105 2.19 6.50 -5.09
C PHE A 105 3.50 7.20 -4.71
N ILE A 106 3.68 7.54 -3.44
CA ILE A 106 4.90 8.24 -2.97
C ILE A 106 6.14 7.40 -3.26
N VAL A 107 6.12 6.10 -2.92
CA VAL A 107 7.27 5.20 -3.15
C VAL A 107 7.58 5.09 -4.64
N MET A 108 6.56 4.88 -5.48
CA MET A 108 6.74 4.75 -6.92
C MET A 108 7.21 6.06 -7.57
N ALA A 109 6.73 7.21 -7.10
CA ALA A 109 7.18 8.52 -7.56
C ALA A 109 8.65 8.77 -7.20
N VAL A 110 9.08 8.38 -5.99
CA VAL A 110 10.50 8.47 -5.59
C VAL A 110 11.38 7.58 -6.45
N ILE A 111 10.97 6.34 -6.73
CA ILE A 111 11.70 5.43 -7.62
C ILE A 111 11.83 6.04 -9.01
N ALA A 112 10.74 6.52 -9.59
CA ALA A 112 10.74 7.18 -10.89
C ALA A 112 11.69 8.39 -10.96
N VAL A 113 11.73 9.19 -9.89
CA VAL A 113 12.66 10.32 -9.79
C VAL A 113 14.10 9.83 -9.72
N VAL A 114 14.40 8.80 -8.92
CA VAL A 114 15.76 8.23 -8.83
C VAL A 114 16.21 7.64 -10.16
N ASP A 115 15.34 6.90 -10.85
CA ASP A 115 15.63 6.32 -12.17
C ASP A 115 15.97 7.40 -13.19
N SER A 116 15.33 8.57 -13.10
CA SER A 116 15.61 9.71 -14.00
C SER A 116 16.99 10.37 -13.80
N PHE A 117 17.68 10.09 -12.68
CA PHE A 117 19.09 10.48 -12.47
C PHE A 117 20.08 9.45 -13.04
N SER A 118 19.60 8.27 -13.44
CA SER A 118 20.43 7.19 -13.99
C SER A 118 20.42 7.10 -15.51
N ALA A 119 19.42 7.71 -16.17
CA ALA A 119 19.28 7.73 -17.62
C ALA A 119 19.94 9.00 -18.21
N GLY A 120 20.95 8.82 -19.06
CA GLY A 120 21.51 9.92 -19.85
C GLY A 120 20.41 10.55 -20.72
N GLY A 121 20.10 11.83 -20.47
CA GLY A 121 18.79 12.43 -20.76
C GLY A 121 18.50 12.82 -22.21
N ALA A 122 17.22 13.12 -22.48
CA ALA A 122 16.70 14.47 -22.72
C ALA A 122 15.33 14.44 -23.42
N ILE A 123 14.29 15.06 -22.82
CA ILE A 123 13.29 15.94 -23.47
C ILE A 123 12.87 17.12 -22.53
N PHE A 124 12.89 16.97 -21.18
CA PHE A 124 12.72 18.11 -20.23
C PHE A 124 14.01 18.58 -19.53
N GLY A 125 15.19 18.10 -19.92
CA GLY A 125 16.49 18.61 -19.41
C GLY A 125 16.68 20.13 -19.58
N ASN A 126 15.92 20.76 -20.47
CA ASN A 126 15.93 22.22 -20.67
C ASN A 126 15.21 23.02 -19.57
N SER A 127 14.32 22.42 -18.78
CA SER A 127 13.61 23.10 -17.68
C SER A 127 14.36 23.02 -16.34
N PHE A 128 15.19 21.99 -16.17
CA PHE A 128 16.04 21.80 -14.99
C PHE A 128 17.43 21.30 -15.43
N PRO A 129 18.35 22.22 -15.77
CA PRO A 129 19.66 21.88 -16.31
C PRO A 129 20.60 21.40 -15.19
N VAL A 130 20.37 20.18 -14.71
CA VAL A 130 21.26 19.49 -13.77
C VAL A 130 21.97 18.38 -14.55
N PRO A 131 23.32 18.35 -14.58
CA PRO A 131 24.07 17.30 -15.27
C PRO A 131 23.65 15.90 -14.77
N GLY A 132 23.22 15.02 -15.67
CA GLY A 132 22.81 13.65 -15.36
C GLY A 132 21.32 13.48 -14.99
N PHE A 133 20.49 14.50 -15.12
CA PHE A 133 19.04 14.41 -14.87
C PHE A 133 18.24 14.54 -16.18
N ASP A 134 17.40 13.56 -16.49
CA ASP A 134 16.58 13.57 -17.71
C ASP A 134 15.37 14.53 -17.65
N GLY A 135 14.80 14.79 -16.47
CA GLY A 135 13.62 15.66 -16.28
C GLY A 135 12.31 15.14 -16.89
N SER A 136 12.36 14.61 -18.13
CA SER A 136 11.26 13.94 -18.85
C SER A 136 10.84 12.65 -18.20
N GLY A 137 11.80 11.76 -17.92
CA GLY A 137 11.55 10.54 -17.18
C GLY A 137 10.97 10.79 -15.79
N ALA A 138 11.43 11.84 -15.10
CA ALA A 138 10.92 12.19 -13.77
C ALA A 138 9.44 12.61 -13.81
N GLY A 139 9.09 13.55 -14.69
CA GLY A 139 7.71 14.05 -14.82
C GLY A 139 6.74 12.96 -15.30
N GLN A 140 7.12 12.20 -16.32
CA GLN A 140 6.32 11.09 -16.83
C GLN A 140 6.18 9.98 -15.77
N GLY A 141 7.26 9.66 -15.05
CA GLY A 141 7.24 8.65 -14.01
C GLY A 141 6.41 9.04 -12.79
N ILE A 142 6.40 10.32 -12.39
CA ILE A 142 5.49 10.83 -11.34
C ILE A 142 4.02 10.71 -11.78
N LEU A 143 3.70 11.08 -13.02
CA LEU A 143 2.34 10.92 -13.56
C LEU A 143 1.94 9.45 -13.66
N GLY A 144 2.86 8.57 -14.06
CA GLY A 144 2.67 7.12 -14.06
C GLY A 144 2.47 6.55 -12.64
N ALA A 145 3.22 7.05 -11.66
CA ALA A 145 3.05 6.68 -10.26
C ALA A 145 1.68 7.14 -9.71
N LEU A 146 1.23 8.34 -10.10
CA LEU A 146 -0.08 8.86 -9.71
C LEU A 146 -1.21 8.01 -10.29
N SER A 147 -1.18 7.72 -11.59
CA SER A 147 -2.18 6.85 -12.22
C SER A 147 -2.13 5.43 -11.62
N GLY A 148 -0.94 4.89 -11.39
CA GLY A 148 -0.73 3.61 -10.70
C GLY A 148 -1.29 3.60 -9.27
N GLY A 149 -1.13 4.68 -8.51
CA GLY A 149 -1.71 4.84 -7.18
C GLY A 149 -3.25 4.85 -7.20
N ILE A 150 -3.85 5.56 -8.16
CA ILE A 150 -5.32 5.57 -8.35
C ILE A 150 -5.83 4.19 -8.74
N ILE A 151 -5.16 3.51 -9.69
CA ILE A 151 -5.53 2.15 -10.10
C ILE A 151 -5.39 1.19 -8.92
N THR A 152 -4.31 1.30 -8.14
CA THR A 152 -4.11 0.49 -6.92
C THR A 152 -5.26 0.70 -5.94
N PHE A 153 -5.69 1.93 -5.73
CA PHE A 153 -6.83 2.23 -4.87
C PHE A 153 -8.10 1.53 -5.36
N VAL A 154 -8.46 1.70 -6.63
CA VAL A 154 -9.70 1.13 -7.19
C VAL A 154 -9.66 -0.41 -7.16
N MET A 155 -8.55 -1.00 -7.57
CA MET A 155 -8.40 -2.45 -7.66
C MET A 155 -8.31 -3.14 -6.29
N GLN A 156 -7.74 -2.46 -5.29
CA GLN A 156 -7.54 -3.01 -3.96
C GLN A 156 -8.64 -2.61 -2.97
N LEU A 157 -9.57 -1.73 -3.34
CA LEU A 157 -10.71 -1.35 -2.52
C LEU A 157 -11.53 -2.57 -2.05
N PRO A 158 -11.91 -3.54 -2.91
CA PRO A 158 -12.64 -4.71 -2.46
C PRO A 158 -11.86 -5.53 -1.43
N LEU A 159 -10.55 -5.66 -1.62
CA LEU A 159 -9.67 -6.37 -0.69
C LEU A 159 -9.54 -5.64 0.65
N GLY A 160 -9.35 -4.33 0.63
CA GLY A 160 -9.25 -3.50 1.83
C GLY A 160 -10.54 -3.48 2.64
N VAL A 161 -11.70 -3.40 1.97
CA VAL A 161 -13.02 -3.51 2.62
C VAL A 161 -13.22 -4.90 3.22
N LEU A 162 -12.89 -5.97 2.47
CA LEU A 162 -12.98 -7.33 2.98
C LEU A 162 -12.08 -7.54 4.20
N ALA A 163 -10.84 -7.07 4.15
CA ALA A 163 -9.90 -7.13 5.27
C ALA A 163 -10.42 -6.38 6.50
N GLY A 164 -11.01 -5.20 6.30
CA GLY A 164 -11.66 -4.43 7.37
C GLY A 164 -12.86 -5.15 7.99
N ILE A 165 -13.71 -5.77 7.17
CA ILE A 165 -14.87 -6.54 7.63
C ILE A 165 -14.42 -7.80 8.38
N LEU A 166 -13.44 -8.55 7.87
CA LEU A 166 -12.91 -9.74 8.54
C LEU A 166 -12.29 -9.40 9.88
N LEU A 167 -11.54 -8.29 9.96
CA LEU A 167 -11.00 -7.80 11.23
C LEU A 167 -12.13 -7.44 12.19
N TRP A 168 -13.18 -6.77 11.71
CA TRP A 168 -14.36 -6.43 12.53
C TRP A 168 -15.07 -7.67 13.07
N ILE A 169 -15.31 -8.70 12.24
CA ILE A 169 -15.92 -9.97 12.66
C ILE A 169 -15.04 -10.65 13.71
N TRP A 170 -13.73 -10.77 13.45
CA TRP A 170 -12.81 -11.40 14.39
C TRP A 170 -12.80 -10.70 15.75
N ARG A 171 -12.84 -9.36 15.74
CA ARG A 171 -12.93 -8.54 16.95
C ARG A 171 -14.26 -8.76 17.67
N ARG A 172 -15.37 -8.75 16.96
CA ARG A 172 -16.70 -9.02 17.54
C ARG A 172 -16.73 -10.36 18.30
N ASP A 173 -16.02 -11.37 17.78
CA ASP A 173 -15.91 -12.68 18.43
C ASP A 173 -14.85 -12.72 19.55
N HIS A 174 -13.91 -11.77 19.60
CA HIS A 174 -12.81 -11.68 20.58
C HIS A 174 -12.72 -10.29 21.24
N PRO A 175 -13.70 -9.91 22.08
CA PRO A 175 -13.80 -8.55 22.61
C PRO A 175 -12.59 -8.14 23.47
N PRO A 176 -11.94 -7.00 23.21
CA PRO A 176 -10.81 -6.50 23.97
C PRO A 176 -11.31 -5.97 25.31
N LYS A 177 -10.50 -6.19 26.34
CA LYS A 177 -10.79 -5.78 27.72
C LYS A 177 -10.83 -4.26 27.94
N ARG A 178 -10.57 -3.44 26.92
CA ARG A 178 -10.54 -1.96 26.97
C ARG A 178 -11.04 -1.36 25.65
N PRO A 179 -11.78 -0.24 25.69
CA PRO A 179 -12.25 0.45 24.49
C PRO A 179 -11.08 0.98 23.66
N LEU A 180 -11.20 0.90 22.33
CA LEU A 180 -10.19 1.34 21.37
C LEU A 180 -10.65 2.65 20.72
N GLU A 181 -9.96 3.75 21.02
CA GLU A 181 -10.25 5.08 20.48
C GLU A 181 -9.23 5.46 19.39
N GLY A 182 -9.72 5.83 18.21
CA GLY A 182 -8.91 6.37 17.11
C GLY A 182 -8.54 7.84 17.28
N ILE A 183 -7.63 8.34 16.44
CA ILE A 183 -7.37 9.80 16.35
C ILE A 183 -8.60 10.55 15.83
N ILE A 184 -9.40 9.91 14.96
CA ILE A 184 -10.65 10.48 14.44
C ILE A 184 -11.84 10.40 15.43
N ASP A 185 -11.66 9.72 16.57
CA ASP A 185 -12.69 9.55 17.60
C ASP A 185 -12.48 10.50 18.81
N LEU A 186 -11.45 11.36 18.75
CA LEU A 186 -11.07 12.37 19.76
C LEU A 186 -11.67 13.74 19.49
#